data_AF-A0AA86SQN4-F1
#
_entry.id   AF-A0AA86SQN4-F1
#
_cell.length_a   1.000
_cell.length_b   1.000
_cell.length_c   1.000
_cell.angle_alpha   90.00
_cell.angle_beta   90.00
_cell.angle_gamma   90.00
#
_symmetry.space_group_name_H-M   'P 1'
#
loop_
_entity.id
_entity.type
_entity.pdbx_description
1 polymer ?
#
loop_
_entity_poly.entity_id
_entity_poly.type
_entity_poly.pdbx_seq_one_letter_code
_entity_poly.pdbx_strand_id
1 'polypeptide(L)'
;MDCVYMNPHEPIEARVKHLLSLMTLKEKIGQMTQIERSVATPSAIKHFSIGSVFSAPHNGVNGPFDKALSSDWADMVDGFQKLALESRLGVPIIYGIDAVHGNNNVYGATIFPHNVGLGATRDADLVQRIGAATSLELRASGIHYTFAPCVAVCKDPRWGRCYESYSENTEIVRKMTSVVLGLQGHPPERYSRGYPFVAGRINVIACAKHFVGDGGTVKGVCEGNTILSYEELERIHMAPYVDCIAKGVSTVMVSYSSWNGNKLHGHHFLLTEILKEKLGFKGFVISDWEGIDEICEPYGSDYRCCISTAINSGIDMVMVPFKYEIFIEELMSLVQSGEIPIARIDDAVARILRLHRDLAREAVRKSLVLLKNGKDTCKPFLPLKKNAKRILVAGTHADDIGYQCGGWTGTKYGSSGRITIGKPKFLQIFPYLYNCLSFVTLSGCGWLLGLLYDCNFRHNYLGCS
;
A
#
# COMPACT_ATOMS: atom_id res chain seq x y z
N MET A 1 -18.66 18.32 17.72
CA MET A 1 -18.79 16.85 17.55
C MET A 1 -17.52 16.37 16.90
N ASP A 2 -16.81 15.44 17.52
CA ASP A 2 -15.57 14.88 16.96
C ASP A 2 -15.89 14.12 15.66
N CYS A 3 -15.08 14.37 14.63
CA CYS A 3 -15.27 13.78 13.32
C CYS A 3 -14.97 12.27 13.36
N VAL A 4 -16.01 11.42 13.29
CA VAL A 4 -15.93 9.95 13.48
C VAL A 4 -14.83 9.31 12.64
N TYR A 5 -14.66 9.71 11.37
CA TYR A 5 -13.67 9.09 10.49
C TYR A 5 -12.22 9.39 10.90
N MET A 6 -12.00 10.51 11.61
CA MET A 6 -10.73 10.91 12.18
C MET A 6 -10.47 10.31 13.58
N ASN A 7 -11.50 9.76 14.25
CA ASN A 7 -11.36 9.10 15.54
C ASN A 7 -10.82 7.67 15.33
N PRO A 8 -9.66 7.30 15.92
CA PRO A 8 -9.06 5.98 15.68
C PRO A 8 -9.64 4.88 16.55
N HIS A 9 -10.41 5.26 17.57
CA HIS A 9 -11.04 4.34 18.50
C HIS A 9 -12.39 3.86 17.95
N GLU A 10 -12.87 4.48 16.87
CA GLU A 10 -14.07 4.05 16.17
C GLU A 10 -13.77 2.85 15.26
N PRO A 11 -14.71 1.91 15.13
CA PRO A 11 -14.59 0.79 14.20
C PRO A 11 -14.31 1.27 12.77
N ILE A 12 -13.48 0.52 12.03
CA ILE A 12 -13.11 0.85 10.64
C ILE A 12 -14.35 1.09 9.79
N GLU A 13 -15.37 0.22 9.87
CA GLU A 13 -16.62 0.38 9.09
C GLU A 13 -17.38 1.66 9.46
N ALA A 14 -17.39 2.08 10.73
CA ALA A 14 -18.01 3.34 11.13
C ALA A 14 -17.26 4.54 10.54
N ARG A 15 -15.93 4.48 10.51
CA ARG A 15 -15.07 5.51 9.92
C ARG A 15 -15.22 5.57 8.41
N VAL A 16 -15.27 4.43 7.73
CA VAL A 16 -15.51 4.32 6.28
C VAL A 16 -16.87 4.91 5.93
N LYS A 17 -17.94 4.48 6.61
CA LYS A 17 -19.29 4.98 6.39
C LYS A 17 -19.38 6.49 6.59
N HIS A 18 -18.78 7.02 7.66
CA HIS A 18 -18.78 8.45 7.92
C HIS A 18 -17.99 9.22 6.86
N LEU A 19 -16.78 8.78 6.48
CA LEU A 19 -16.01 9.44 5.44
C LEU A 19 -16.75 9.42 4.10
N LEU A 20 -17.27 8.27 3.69
CA LEU A 20 -17.99 8.11 2.43
C LEU A 20 -19.20 9.06 2.33
N SER A 21 -19.90 9.29 3.45
CA SER A 21 -21.04 10.22 3.51
C SER A 21 -20.66 11.69 3.31
N LEU A 22 -19.37 12.03 3.52
CA LEU A 22 -18.85 13.39 3.37
C LEU A 22 -18.24 13.65 1.98
N MET A 23 -18.01 12.59 1.20
CA MET A 23 -17.35 12.69 -0.11
C MET A 23 -18.31 13.11 -1.20
N THR A 24 -17.86 14.05 -2.02
CA THR A 24 -18.46 14.38 -3.32
C THR A 24 -18.23 13.25 -4.32
N LEU A 25 -19.01 13.23 -5.41
CA LEU A 25 -18.80 12.26 -6.50
C LEU A 25 -17.37 12.34 -7.06
N LYS A 26 -16.82 13.54 -7.23
CA LYS A 26 -15.45 13.74 -7.72
C LYS A 26 -14.42 13.14 -6.78
N GLU A 27 -14.55 13.33 -5.47
CA GLU A 27 -13.63 12.72 -4.48
C GLU A 27 -13.77 11.19 -4.45
N LYS A 28 -14.98 10.65 -4.62
CA LYS A 28 -15.21 9.21 -4.71
C LYS A 28 -14.50 8.61 -5.92
N ILE A 29 -14.68 9.20 -7.09
CA ILE A 29 -14.02 8.79 -8.33
C ILE A 29 -12.49 8.97 -8.23
N GLY A 30 -12.04 10.04 -7.58
CA GLY A 30 -10.62 10.26 -7.27
C GLY A 30 -10.01 9.07 -6.51
N GLN A 31 -10.71 8.53 -5.51
CA GLN A 31 -10.25 7.34 -4.78
C GLN A 31 -10.17 6.08 -5.65
N MET A 32 -11.01 5.96 -6.68
CA MET A 32 -11.01 4.86 -7.64
C MET A 32 -9.92 5.00 -8.72
N THR A 33 -9.17 6.11 -8.73
CA THR A 33 -8.18 6.41 -9.76
C THR A 33 -6.76 6.17 -9.22
N GLN A 34 -6.00 5.33 -9.92
CA GLN A 34 -4.56 5.16 -9.70
C GLN A 34 -3.78 5.72 -10.90
N ILE A 35 -2.78 6.57 -10.61
CA ILE A 35 -1.97 7.27 -11.63
C ILE A 35 -0.48 7.00 -11.47
N GLU A 36 0.26 7.12 -12.56
CA GLU A 36 1.71 6.94 -12.55
C GLU A 36 2.41 8.18 -11.96
N ARG A 37 3.53 7.99 -11.24
CA ARG A 37 4.23 9.07 -10.51
C ARG A 37 4.65 10.26 -11.38
N SER A 38 4.94 10.08 -12.66
CA SER A 38 5.37 11.15 -13.58
C SER A 38 4.27 12.18 -13.86
N VAL A 39 3.00 11.79 -13.73
CA VAL A 39 1.84 12.68 -13.90
C VAL A 39 1.23 13.13 -12.57
N ALA A 40 1.78 12.68 -11.45
CA ALA A 40 1.29 12.95 -10.08
C ALA A 40 1.65 14.38 -9.60
N THR A 41 1.13 15.40 -10.29
CA THR A 41 1.31 16.81 -9.93
C THR A 41 0.53 17.19 -8.66
N PRO A 42 0.85 18.32 -8.00
CA PRO A 42 0.03 18.87 -6.92
C PRO A 42 -1.44 19.05 -7.29
N SER A 43 -1.71 19.45 -8.53
CA SER A 43 -3.08 19.56 -9.05
C SER A 43 -3.74 18.19 -9.13
N ALA A 44 -3.06 17.21 -9.74
CA ALA A 44 -3.55 15.84 -9.84
C ALA A 44 -3.96 15.30 -8.46
N ILE A 45 -3.04 15.29 -7.50
CA ILE A 45 -3.27 14.70 -6.18
C ILE A 45 -4.34 15.47 -5.39
N LYS A 46 -4.23 16.80 -5.32
CA LYS A 46 -5.09 17.61 -4.44
C LYS A 46 -6.45 17.93 -5.04
N HIS A 47 -6.49 18.32 -6.31
CA HIS A 47 -7.72 18.77 -6.97
C HIS A 47 -8.61 17.60 -7.40
N PHE A 48 -8.01 16.50 -7.85
CA PHE A 48 -8.76 15.29 -8.21
C PHE A 48 -8.89 14.29 -7.05
N SER A 49 -8.27 14.55 -5.88
CA SER A 49 -8.35 13.69 -4.69
C SER A 49 -7.99 12.24 -5.01
N ILE A 50 -6.90 12.07 -5.76
CA ILE A 50 -6.40 10.79 -6.26
C ILE A 50 -6.17 9.82 -5.09
N GLY A 51 -6.68 8.59 -5.21
CA GLY A 51 -6.59 7.56 -4.18
C GLY A 51 -5.24 6.84 -4.17
N SER A 52 -4.60 6.70 -5.32
CA SER A 52 -3.36 5.95 -5.43
C SER A 52 -2.40 6.49 -6.48
N VAL A 53 -1.11 6.37 -6.18
CA VAL A 53 -0.01 6.62 -7.12
C VAL A 53 0.82 5.36 -7.20
N PHE A 54 1.47 5.09 -8.33
CA PHE A 54 2.38 3.96 -8.43
C PHE A 54 3.59 4.27 -9.31
N SER A 55 4.60 3.41 -9.19
CA SER A 55 5.75 3.36 -10.09
C SER A 55 5.66 2.15 -10.99
N ALA A 56 5.85 2.36 -12.29
CA ALA A 56 6.19 1.31 -13.23
C ALA A 56 7.45 1.72 -14.02
N PRO A 57 8.12 0.77 -14.69
CA PRO A 57 9.22 1.10 -15.59
C PRO A 57 8.72 1.96 -16.74
N HIS A 58 9.07 3.26 -16.73
CA HIS A 58 8.78 4.17 -17.83
C HIS A 58 10.05 4.93 -18.22
N ASN A 59 10.40 4.89 -19.51
CA ASN A 59 11.59 5.54 -20.08
C ASN A 59 12.92 5.18 -19.37
N GLY A 60 13.04 3.96 -18.85
CA GLY A 60 14.26 3.46 -18.22
C GLY A 60 14.53 3.97 -16.81
N VAL A 61 13.61 4.75 -16.21
CA VAL A 61 13.70 5.21 -14.83
C VAL A 61 12.53 4.67 -14.02
N ASN A 62 12.81 3.76 -13.10
CA ASN A 62 11.76 3.10 -12.29
C ASN A 62 11.39 3.90 -11.03
N GLY A 63 12.18 4.92 -10.68
CA GLY A 63 12.07 5.67 -9.43
C GLY A 63 12.17 7.19 -9.59
N PRO A 64 12.46 7.92 -8.50
CA PRO A 64 12.63 9.37 -8.52
C PRO A 64 13.65 9.83 -9.59
N PHE A 65 14.79 9.14 -9.65
CA PHE A 65 15.90 9.34 -10.58
C PHE A 65 16.79 8.08 -10.60
N ASP A 66 17.79 8.05 -11.48
CA ASP A 66 18.72 6.91 -11.59
C ASP A 66 19.47 6.65 -10.27
N LYS A 67 19.54 5.38 -9.86
CA LYS A 67 20.18 4.93 -8.60
C LYS A 67 19.67 5.61 -7.32
N ALA A 68 18.41 6.05 -7.31
CA ALA A 68 17.77 6.59 -6.11
C ALA A 68 17.80 5.58 -4.95
N LEU A 69 18.25 6.05 -3.78
CA LEU A 69 18.29 5.29 -2.53
C LEU A 69 16.90 5.22 -1.90
N SER A 70 16.69 4.31 -0.94
CA SER A 70 15.41 4.20 -0.22
C SER A 70 14.93 5.52 0.40
N SER A 71 15.84 6.36 0.90
CA SER A 71 15.49 7.69 1.43
C SER A 71 14.91 8.62 0.35
N ASP A 72 15.46 8.61 -0.86
CA ASP A 72 14.99 9.46 -1.95
C ASP A 72 13.58 9.05 -2.41
N TRP A 73 13.32 7.74 -2.40
CA TRP A 73 11.98 7.20 -2.61
C TRP A 73 11.01 7.63 -1.50
N ALA A 74 11.43 7.52 -0.25
CA ALA A 74 10.61 7.93 0.89
C ALA A 74 10.25 9.43 0.81
N ASP A 75 11.21 10.29 0.49
CA ASP A 75 10.98 11.74 0.31
C ASP A 75 9.98 12.03 -0.82
N MET A 76 10.07 11.32 -1.95
CA MET A 76 9.11 11.44 -3.05
C MET A 76 7.70 11.03 -2.60
N VAL A 77 7.56 9.88 -1.94
CA VAL A 77 6.27 9.37 -1.47
C VAL A 77 5.66 10.29 -0.41
N ASP A 78 6.46 10.79 0.53
CA ASP A 78 6.02 11.76 1.54
C ASP A 78 5.58 13.09 0.91
N GLY A 79 6.24 13.52 -0.16
CA GLY A 79 5.82 14.67 -0.97
C GLY A 79 4.39 14.51 -1.51
N PHE A 80 4.11 13.37 -2.14
CA PHE A 80 2.76 13.05 -2.62
C PHE A 80 1.75 12.91 -1.49
N GLN A 81 2.14 12.29 -0.37
CA GLN A 81 1.28 12.12 0.78
C GLN A 81 0.89 13.45 1.41
N LYS A 82 1.84 14.39 1.53
CA LYS A 82 1.58 15.73 2.05
C LYS A 82 0.53 16.46 1.20
N LEU A 83 0.63 16.36 -0.13
CA LEU A 83 -0.34 16.96 -1.05
C LEU A 83 -1.74 16.36 -0.87
N ALA A 84 -1.85 15.04 -0.68
CA ALA A 84 -3.12 14.37 -0.43
C ALA A 84 -3.76 14.80 0.89
N LEU A 85 -2.95 14.97 1.95
CA LEU A 85 -3.39 15.43 3.26
C LEU A 85 -3.85 16.89 3.30
N GLU A 86 -3.43 17.71 2.32
CA GLU A 86 -3.91 19.09 2.15
C GLU A 86 -5.26 19.19 1.43
N SER A 87 -5.80 18.08 0.91
CA SER A 87 -7.13 18.05 0.32
C SER A 87 -8.23 18.31 1.37
N ARG A 88 -9.44 18.63 0.91
CA ARG A 88 -10.58 18.99 1.79
C ARG A 88 -10.87 17.95 2.88
N LEU A 89 -10.75 16.67 2.55
CA LEU A 89 -11.00 15.55 3.46
C LEU A 89 -9.71 14.89 3.99
N GLY A 90 -8.53 15.32 3.51
CA GLY A 90 -7.24 14.81 3.94
C GLY A 90 -7.13 13.29 3.84
N VAL A 91 -7.67 12.70 2.77
CA VAL A 91 -7.57 11.25 2.54
C VAL A 91 -6.16 10.96 2.02
N PRO A 92 -5.35 10.12 2.71
CA PRO A 92 -4.00 9.80 2.27
C PRO A 92 -4.03 9.01 0.96
N ILE A 93 -2.96 9.04 0.17
CA ILE A 93 -2.80 8.14 -0.98
C ILE A 93 -2.27 6.77 -0.52
N ILE A 94 -2.47 5.75 -1.34
CA ILE A 94 -1.71 4.50 -1.29
C ILE A 94 -0.69 4.50 -2.43
N TYR A 95 0.58 4.27 -2.11
CA TYR A 95 1.65 4.18 -3.11
C TYR A 95 1.96 2.72 -3.45
N GLY A 96 1.76 2.33 -4.72
CA GLY A 96 1.96 0.97 -5.25
C GLY A 96 3.27 0.80 -6.03
N ILE A 97 3.82 -0.42 -6.02
CA ILE A 97 4.95 -0.80 -6.88
C ILE A 97 4.99 -2.32 -7.11
N ASP A 98 5.62 -2.76 -8.19
CA ASP A 98 5.96 -4.18 -8.39
C ASP A 98 7.19 -4.57 -7.55
N ALA A 99 6.97 -5.17 -6.38
CA ALA A 99 8.02 -5.79 -5.57
C ALA A 99 7.91 -7.32 -5.60
N VAL A 100 8.13 -7.91 -6.78
CA VAL A 100 7.78 -9.30 -7.09
C VAL A 100 8.86 -10.32 -6.73
N HIS A 101 10.08 -9.87 -6.43
CA HIS A 101 11.21 -10.72 -6.00
C HIS A 101 12.19 -9.90 -5.13
N GLY A 102 11.64 -9.19 -4.14
CA GLY A 102 12.30 -8.11 -3.41
C GLY A 102 11.86 -6.75 -3.94
N ASN A 103 12.37 -5.66 -3.33
CA ASN A 103 12.10 -4.29 -3.75
C ASN A 103 12.91 -3.91 -5.01
N ASN A 104 12.69 -4.69 -6.08
CA ASN A 104 13.52 -4.80 -7.27
C ASN A 104 13.68 -3.52 -8.10
N ASN A 105 12.86 -2.51 -7.85
CA ASN A 105 12.95 -1.20 -8.49
C ASN A 105 13.89 -0.22 -7.75
N VAL A 106 14.26 -0.52 -6.51
CA VAL A 106 15.10 0.36 -5.68
C VAL A 106 16.55 -0.07 -5.79
N TYR A 107 17.43 0.91 -6.02
CA TYR A 107 18.86 0.64 -6.14
C TYR A 107 19.43 0.15 -4.81
N GLY A 108 20.18 -0.96 -4.86
CA GLY A 108 20.78 -1.58 -3.68
C GLY A 108 19.83 -2.45 -2.84
N ALA A 109 18.57 -2.63 -3.27
CA ALA A 109 17.63 -3.56 -2.64
C ALA A 109 18.05 -5.03 -2.82
N THR A 110 17.59 -5.89 -1.92
CA THR A 110 17.84 -7.33 -2.02
C THR A 110 17.01 -7.90 -3.17
N ILE A 111 17.66 -8.64 -4.07
CA ILE A 111 16.99 -9.35 -5.16
C ILE A 111 16.94 -10.85 -4.81
N PHE A 112 15.73 -11.35 -4.63
CA PHE A 112 15.48 -12.76 -4.38
C PHE A 112 15.32 -13.54 -5.71
N PRO A 113 15.45 -14.88 -5.68
CA PRO A 113 15.07 -15.70 -6.83
C PRO A 113 13.61 -15.45 -7.23
N HIS A 114 13.33 -15.47 -8.53
CA HIS A 114 11.96 -15.43 -9.03
C HIS A 114 11.15 -16.65 -8.57
N ASN A 115 9.82 -16.52 -8.66
CA ASN A 115 8.85 -17.44 -8.07
C ASN A 115 9.04 -18.89 -8.51
N VAL A 116 9.40 -19.19 -9.76
CA VAL A 116 9.66 -20.57 -10.20
C VAL A 116 10.78 -21.24 -9.37
N GLY A 117 11.83 -20.49 -9.03
CA GLY A 117 12.92 -20.95 -8.18
C GLY A 117 12.50 -21.10 -6.72
N LEU A 118 11.68 -20.17 -6.21
CA LEU A 118 11.09 -20.28 -4.87
C LEU A 118 10.15 -21.48 -4.77
N GLY A 119 9.39 -21.74 -5.83
CA GLY A 119 8.56 -22.92 -5.98
C GLY A 119 9.37 -24.20 -5.82
N ALA A 120 10.53 -24.30 -6.48
CA ALA A 120 11.44 -25.44 -6.42
C ALA A 120 11.90 -25.80 -4.99
N THR A 121 11.95 -24.83 -4.07
CA THR A 121 12.32 -25.07 -2.66
C THR A 121 11.30 -25.90 -1.90
N ARG A 122 10.02 -25.84 -2.31
CA ARG A 122 8.87 -26.41 -1.56
C ARG A 122 8.76 -25.89 -0.11
N ASP A 123 9.41 -24.78 0.20
CA ASP A 123 9.51 -24.20 1.54
C ASP A 123 8.64 -22.94 1.66
N ALA A 124 7.43 -23.12 2.18
CA ALA A 124 6.48 -22.03 2.39
C ALA A 124 6.95 -21.06 3.51
N ASP A 125 7.74 -21.53 4.48
CA ASP A 125 8.25 -20.70 5.57
C ASP A 125 9.36 -19.78 5.08
N LEU A 126 10.22 -20.27 4.18
CA LEU A 126 11.18 -19.44 3.44
C LEU A 126 10.46 -18.34 2.66
N VAL A 127 9.43 -18.68 1.89
CA VAL A 127 8.67 -17.70 1.09
C VAL A 127 7.96 -16.67 1.96
N GLN A 128 7.45 -17.06 3.13
CA GLN A 128 6.91 -16.12 4.12
C GLN A 128 8.00 -15.17 4.65
N ARG A 129 9.20 -15.67 4.98
CA ARG A 129 10.33 -14.83 5.42
C ARG A 129 10.80 -13.86 4.34
N ILE A 130 10.80 -14.28 3.07
CA ILE A 130 11.08 -13.41 1.92
C ILE A 130 10.05 -12.29 1.83
N GLY A 131 8.76 -12.60 1.99
CA GLY A 131 7.70 -11.59 2.07
C GLY A 131 7.95 -10.58 3.20
N ALA A 132 8.34 -11.05 4.39
CA ALA A 132 8.64 -10.18 5.52
C ALA A 132 9.85 -9.27 5.27
N ALA A 133 10.93 -9.80 4.69
CA ALA A 133 12.10 -9.01 4.31
C ALA A 133 11.75 -7.96 3.24
N THR A 134 11.01 -8.37 2.19
CA THR A 134 10.55 -7.48 1.12
C THR A 134 9.68 -6.34 1.67
N SER A 135 8.81 -6.64 2.63
CA SER A 135 7.98 -5.64 3.29
C SER A 135 8.80 -4.58 4.02
N LEU A 136 9.86 -4.99 4.73
CA LEU A 136 10.76 -4.05 5.40
C LEU A 136 11.47 -3.13 4.40
N GLU A 137 11.95 -3.66 3.27
CA GLU A 137 12.61 -2.87 2.23
C GLU A 137 11.66 -1.90 1.54
N LEU A 138 10.42 -2.30 1.27
CA LEU A 138 9.38 -1.40 0.74
C LEU A 138 9.09 -0.25 1.70
N ARG A 139 8.96 -0.58 2.98
CA ARG A 139 8.70 0.42 4.03
C ARG A 139 9.88 1.36 4.24
N ALA A 140 11.11 0.88 4.07
CA ALA A 140 12.30 1.73 4.08
C ALA A 140 12.26 2.78 2.95
N SER A 141 11.59 2.48 1.83
CA SER A 141 11.36 3.39 0.70
C SER A 141 10.05 4.18 0.78
N GLY A 142 9.34 4.14 1.92
CA GLY A 142 8.05 4.84 2.09
C GLY A 142 6.87 4.21 1.35
N ILE A 143 7.05 3.06 0.70
CA ILE A 143 6.02 2.42 -0.14
C ILE A 143 5.04 1.61 0.72
N HIS A 144 3.76 1.66 0.39
CA HIS A 144 2.67 1.11 1.22
C HIS A 144 2.09 -0.19 0.66
N TYR A 145 2.21 -0.38 -0.65
CA TYR A 145 1.47 -1.37 -1.41
C TYR A 145 2.39 -2.02 -2.45
N THR A 146 2.35 -3.36 -2.54
CA THR A 146 3.05 -4.11 -3.57
C THR A 146 2.10 -4.95 -4.41
N PHE A 147 2.37 -5.01 -5.71
CA PHE A 147 1.68 -5.87 -6.67
C PHE A 147 2.23 -7.31 -6.62
N ALA A 148 2.21 -7.92 -5.43
CA ALA A 148 2.66 -9.29 -5.19
C ALA A 148 1.78 -9.97 -4.13
N PRO A 149 1.57 -11.31 -4.21
CA PRO A 149 2.20 -12.26 -5.13
C PRO A 149 1.48 -12.48 -6.47
N CYS A 150 2.27 -12.84 -7.50
CA CYS A 150 1.76 -13.53 -8.67
C CYS A 150 1.48 -15.00 -8.30
N VAL A 151 0.21 -15.40 -8.33
CA VAL A 151 -0.27 -16.76 -7.98
C VAL A 151 -0.79 -17.51 -9.20
N ALA A 152 -0.31 -17.13 -10.39
CA ALA A 152 -0.53 -17.85 -11.62
C ALA A 152 -0.10 -19.32 -11.49
N VAL A 153 -0.90 -20.23 -12.04
CA VAL A 153 -0.51 -21.63 -12.23
C VAL A 153 -0.13 -21.80 -13.70
N CYS A 154 1.15 -21.67 -14.03
CA CYS A 154 1.65 -21.72 -15.41
C CYS A 154 1.45 -23.14 -15.98
N LYS A 155 0.63 -23.30 -17.02
CA LYS A 155 0.37 -24.59 -17.70
C LYS A 155 1.18 -24.77 -18.98
N ASP A 156 1.81 -23.70 -19.46
CA ASP A 156 2.60 -23.70 -20.69
C ASP A 156 3.86 -22.84 -20.52
N PRO A 157 5.07 -23.45 -20.48
CA PRO A 157 6.30 -22.72 -20.23
C PRO A 157 6.71 -21.78 -21.38
N ARG A 158 6.01 -21.80 -22.52
CA ARG A 158 6.18 -20.79 -23.58
C ARG A 158 5.71 -19.41 -23.14
N TRP A 159 4.91 -19.33 -22.08
CA TRP A 159 4.44 -18.08 -21.53
C TRP A 159 5.59 -17.24 -20.97
N GLY A 160 5.74 -16.01 -21.47
CA GLY A 160 6.83 -15.11 -21.12
C GLY A 160 6.91 -14.74 -19.64
N ARG A 161 5.84 -14.96 -18.86
CA ARG A 161 5.78 -14.73 -17.41
C ARG A 161 5.81 -16.01 -16.59
N CYS A 162 6.15 -17.16 -17.18
CA CYS A 162 6.14 -18.44 -16.46
C CYS A 162 7.11 -18.45 -15.25
N TYR A 163 8.19 -17.66 -15.27
CA TYR A 163 9.09 -17.50 -14.13
C TYR A 163 8.44 -16.80 -12.91
N GLU A 164 7.36 -16.05 -13.12
CA GLU A 164 6.55 -15.43 -12.06
C GLU A 164 5.55 -16.41 -11.43
N SER A 165 5.33 -17.58 -12.03
CA SER A 165 4.57 -18.67 -11.42
C SER A 165 5.47 -19.50 -10.52
N TYR A 166 4.97 -19.86 -9.32
CA TYR A 166 5.71 -20.79 -8.45
C TYR A 166 5.76 -22.21 -9.02
N SER A 167 4.73 -22.65 -9.74
CA SER A 167 4.66 -24.01 -10.29
C SER A 167 3.48 -24.19 -11.25
N GLU A 168 3.58 -25.19 -12.13
CA GLU A 168 2.45 -25.75 -12.87
C GLU A 168 1.47 -26.56 -12.00
N ASN A 169 1.90 -26.92 -10.78
CA ASN A 169 1.11 -27.65 -9.80
C ASN A 169 0.46 -26.67 -8.82
N THR A 170 -0.87 -26.61 -8.88
CA THR A 170 -1.71 -25.77 -8.03
C THR A 170 -1.39 -25.89 -6.55
N GLU A 171 -1.13 -27.10 -6.02
CA GLU A 171 -0.87 -27.30 -4.59
C GLU A 171 0.45 -26.67 -4.12
N ILE A 172 1.44 -26.55 -5.01
CA ILE A 172 2.67 -25.82 -4.69
C ILE A 172 2.37 -24.32 -4.64
N VAL A 173 1.66 -23.78 -5.63
CA VAL A 173 1.29 -22.34 -5.67
C VAL A 173 0.47 -21.97 -4.43
N ARG A 174 -0.50 -22.81 -4.05
CA ARG A 174 -1.29 -22.70 -2.82
C ARG A 174 -0.44 -22.59 -1.56
N LYS A 175 0.58 -23.45 -1.39
CA LYS A 175 1.52 -23.37 -0.27
C LYS A 175 2.32 -22.06 -0.27
N MET A 176 2.74 -21.58 -1.44
CA MET A 176 3.54 -20.34 -1.58
C MET A 176 2.73 -19.06 -1.33
N THR A 177 1.40 -19.13 -1.22
CA THR A 177 0.58 -17.99 -0.76
C THR A 177 0.93 -17.53 0.67
N SER A 178 1.78 -18.26 1.40
CA SER A 178 2.37 -17.83 2.68
C SER A 178 3.08 -16.48 2.59
N VAL A 179 3.56 -16.07 1.42
CA VAL A 179 4.12 -14.73 1.17
C VAL A 179 3.17 -13.59 1.57
N VAL A 180 1.85 -13.79 1.46
CA VAL A 180 0.84 -12.82 1.91
C VAL A 180 0.99 -12.51 3.40
N LEU A 181 1.25 -13.53 4.23
CA LEU A 181 1.48 -13.37 5.67
C LEU A 181 2.83 -12.71 5.96
N GLY A 182 3.82 -12.91 5.11
CA GLY A 182 5.10 -12.19 5.18
C GLY A 182 4.93 -10.70 4.91
N LEU A 183 4.24 -10.35 3.84
CA LEU A 183 4.00 -8.97 3.42
C LEU A 183 3.08 -8.22 4.40
N GLN A 184 1.95 -8.83 4.76
CA GLN A 184 0.89 -8.17 5.52
C GLN A 184 0.96 -8.43 7.02
N GLY A 185 1.66 -9.48 7.47
CA GLY A 185 1.58 -9.99 8.83
C GLY A 185 0.44 -10.98 9.03
N HIS A 186 0.36 -11.57 10.23
CA HIS A 186 -0.63 -12.59 10.58
C HIS A 186 -1.94 -11.98 11.08
N PRO A 187 -3.09 -12.28 10.46
CA PRO A 187 -4.39 -11.91 11.01
C PRO A 187 -4.62 -12.54 12.40
N PRO A 188 -5.32 -11.87 13.32
CA PRO A 188 -5.66 -12.45 14.62
C PRO A 188 -6.62 -13.65 14.47
N GLU A 189 -6.64 -14.58 15.44
CA GLU A 189 -7.42 -15.84 15.35
C GLU A 189 -8.92 -15.65 15.06
N ARG A 190 -9.51 -14.51 15.46
CA ARG A 190 -10.93 -14.19 15.26
C ARG A 190 -11.17 -13.24 14.08
N TYR A 191 -10.25 -13.19 13.12
CA TYR A 191 -10.38 -12.32 11.96
C TYR A 191 -11.46 -12.82 10.97
N SER A 192 -12.31 -11.91 10.51
CA SER A 192 -13.35 -12.22 9.54
C SER A 192 -12.72 -12.62 8.20
N ARG A 193 -13.00 -13.85 7.75
CA ARG A 193 -12.53 -14.33 6.44
C ARG A 193 -12.95 -13.37 5.33
N GLY A 194 -12.05 -13.13 4.39
CA GLY A 194 -12.27 -12.26 3.24
C GLY A 194 -12.10 -10.76 3.51
N TYR A 195 -11.97 -10.33 4.77
CA TYR A 195 -11.57 -8.95 5.06
C TYR A 195 -10.08 -8.74 4.73
N PRO A 196 -9.71 -7.56 4.20
CA PRO A 196 -8.31 -7.21 3.97
C PRO A 196 -7.59 -7.06 5.31
N PHE A 197 -6.31 -7.42 5.43
CA PHE A 197 -5.56 -7.27 6.68
C PHE A 197 -4.15 -6.74 6.42
N VAL A 198 -3.69 -5.80 7.25
CA VAL A 198 -2.27 -5.40 7.33
C VAL A 198 -1.94 -5.11 8.80
N ALA A 199 -0.97 -5.84 9.37
CA ALA A 199 -0.67 -5.83 10.80
C ALA A 199 -0.09 -4.51 11.30
N GLY A 200 0.59 -3.73 10.46
CA GLY A 200 1.14 -2.45 10.90
C GLY A 200 2.13 -1.79 9.95
N ARG A 201 2.97 -0.93 10.53
CA ARG A 201 3.81 0.02 9.80
C ARG A 201 4.99 -0.59 9.05
N ILE A 202 5.43 -1.76 9.48
CA ILE A 202 6.49 -2.51 8.81
C ILE A 202 5.94 -3.46 7.74
N ASN A 203 4.60 -3.57 7.66
CA ASN A 203 3.86 -4.40 6.73
C ASN A 203 3.31 -3.56 5.57
N VAL A 204 3.14 -4.19 4.42
CA VAL A 204 2.62 -3.57 3.20
C VAL A 204 1.34 -4.27 2.75
N ILE A 205 0.49 -3.55 2.02
CA ILE A 205 -0.67 -4.10 1.33
C ILE A 205 -0.16 -5.08 0.26
N ALA A 206 -0.71 -6.29 0.21
CA ALA A 206 -0.38 -7.31 -0.80
C ALA A 206 -1.49 -7.43 -1.85
N CYS A 207 -1.12 -7.90 -3.04
CA CYS A 207 -1.98 -8.07 -4.20
C CYS A 207 -1.87 -9.48 -4.78
N ALA A 208 -2.92 -10.30 -4.68
CA ALA A 208 -2.95 -11.56 -5.42
C ALA A 208 -3.23 -11.26 -6.91
N LYS A 209 -2.35 -11.71 -7.80
CA LYS A 209 -2.47 -11.45 -9.25
C LYS A 209 -2.12 -12.64 -10.16
N HIS A 210 -2.63 -12.71 -11.39
CA HIS A 210 -3.69 -11.87 -11.97
C HIS A 210 -4.98 -12.69 -12.10
N PHE A 211 -6.09 -12.16 -11.60
CA PHE A 211 -7.35 -12.87 -11.46
C PHE A 211 -8.10 -12.89 -12.79
N VAL A 212 -8.39 -14.04 -13.40
CA VAL A 212 -7.89 -15.38 -13.06
C VAL A 212 -7.63 -16.20 -14.31
N GLY A 213 -6.66 -17.12 -14.24
CA GLY A 213 -6.35 -18.01 -15.36
C GLY A 213 -5.26 -17.48 -16.29
N ASP A 214 -4.53 -16.44 -15.88
CA ASP A 214 -3.39 -15.88 -16.60
C ASP A 214 -2.34 -16.92 -17.03
N GLY A 215 -2.04 -17.90 -16.17
CA GLY A 215 -1.11 -18.99 -16.49
C GLY A 215 -1.67 -20.10 -17.41
N GLY A 216 -2.94 -20.01 -17.83
CA GLY A 216 -3.66 -21.05 -18.59
C GLY A 216 -3.90 -20.73 -20.07
N THR A 217 -3.29 -19.66 -20.59
CA THR A 217 -3.59 -19.18 -21.95
C THR A 217 -3.14 -20.18 -23.01
N VAL A 218 -3.91 -20.28 -24.10
CA VAL A 218 -3.63 -21.20 -25.21
C VAL A 218 -2.24 -20.91 -25.78
N LYS A 219 -1.41 -21.95 -25.84
CA LYS A 219 0.00 -21.91 -26.30
C LYS A 219 0.91 -20.97 -25.48
N GLY A 220 0.50 -20.59 -24.27
CA GLY A 220 1.25 -19.65 -23.43
C GLY A 220 1.32 -18.23 -24.02
N VAL A 221 0.35 -17.83 -24.85
CA VAL A 221 0.32 -16.45 -25.38
C VAL A 221 0.00 -15.48 -24.25
N CYS A 222 0.86 -14.48 -24.03
CA CYS A 222 0.61 -13.44 -23.03
C CYS A 222 -0.70 -12.71 -23.35
N GLU A 223 -1.52 -12.43 -22.34
CA GLU A 223 -2.81 -11.72 -22.48
C GLU A 223 -3.84 -12.46 -23.38
N GLY A 224 -3.53 -13.71 -23.75
CA GLY A 224 -4.35 -14.52 -24.62
C GLY A 224 -5.60 -15.09 -23.95
N ASN A 225 -6.24 -16.03 -24.63
CA ASN A 225 -7.46 -16.67 -24.15
C ASN A 225 -7.14 -17.97 -23.39
N THR A 226 -7.71 -18.13 -22.20
CA THR A 226 -7.70 -19.35 -21.40
C THR A 226 -9.00 -20.11 -21.65
N ILE A 227 -8.90 -21.31 -22.23
CA ILE A 227 -10.05 -22.10 -22.67
C ILE A 227 -10.16 -23.36 -21.82
N LEU A 228 -11.14 -23.38 -20.91
CA LEU A 228 -11.38 -24.49 -19.98
C LEU A 228 -12.75 -24.35 -19.29
N SER A 229 -13.23 -25.44 -18.71
CA SER A 229 -14.49 -25.48 -17.94
C SER A 229 -14.40 -24.63 -16.66
N TYR A 230 -15.55 -24.20 -16.11
CA TYR A 230 -15.55 -23.44 -14.86
C TYR A 230 -14.98 -24.27 -13.70
N GLU A 231 -15.26 -25.57 -13.69
CA GLU A 231 -14.76 -26.51 -12.68
C GLU A 231 -13.24 -26.61 -12.72
N GLU A 232 -12.64 -26.63 -13.92
CA GLU A 232 -11.19 -26.59 -14.07
C GLU A 232 -10.60 -25.22 -13.70
N LEU A 233 -11.29 -24.13 -14.03
CA LEU A 233 -10.86 -22.78 -13.66
C LEU A 233 -10.77 -22.67 -12.14
N GLU A 234 -11.84 -23.12 -11.46
CA GLU A 234 -11.97 -23.10 -10.02
C GLU A 234 -10.89 -23.99 -9.37
N ARG A 235 -10.78 -25.24 -9.83
CA ARG A 235 -9.86 -26.24 -9.26
C ARG A 235 -8.40 -25.88 -9.46
N ILE A 236 -8.02 -25.32 -10.61
CA ILE A 236 -6.62 -25.07 -10.97
C ILE A 236 -6.21 -23.64 -10.65
N HIS A 237 -6.93 -22.67 -11.21
CA HIS A 237 -6.49 -21.27 -11.26
C HIS A 237 -7.10 -20.39 -10.16
N MET A 238 -8.27 -20.74 -9.61
CA MET A 238 -8.88 -20.00 -8.49
C MET A 238 -8.43 -20.50 -7.12
N ALA A 239 -8.02 -21.76 -6.99
CA ALA A 239 -7.64 -22.36 -5.71
C ALA A 239 -6.58 -21.55 -4.91
N PRO A 240 -5.53 -20.97 -5.52
CA PRO A 240 -4.61 -20.09 -4.80
C PRO A 240 -5.26 -18.81 -4.24
N TYR A 241 -6.28 -18.26 -4.92
CA TYR A 241 -6.99 -17.07 -4.44
C TYR A 241 -7.79 -17.36 -3.17
N VAL A 242 -8.39 -18.55 -3.04
CA VAL A 242 -9.06 -18.97 -1.81
C VAL A 242 -8.10 -18.91 -0.62
N ASP A 243 -6.87 -19.38 -0.82
CA ASP A 243 -5.85 -19.39 0.23
C ASP A 243 -5.31 -17.99 0.55
N CYS A 244 -5.19 -17.11 -0.46
CA CYS A 244 -4.85 -15.69 -0.27
C CYS A 244 -5.95 -14.94 0.51
N ILE A 245 -7.21 -15.14 0.16
CA ILE A 245 -8.39 -14.55 0.84
C ILE A 245 -8.47 -15.03 2.30
N ALA A 246 -8.20 -16.31 2.55
CA ALA A 246 -8.13 -16.86 3.90
C ALA A 246 -7.01 -16.24 4.75
N LYS A 247 -5.91 -15.80 4.12
CA LYS A 247 -4.79 -15.08 4.74
C LYS A 247 -5.01 -13.57 4.84
N GLY A 248 -6.18 -13.08 4.42
CA GLY A 248 -6.54 -11.67 4.49
C GLY A 248 -5.87 -10.79 3.44
N VAL A 249 -5.58 -11.33 2.24
CA VAL A 249 -5.01 -10.54 1.13
C VAL A 249 -5.83 -9.27 0.91
N SER A 250 -5.16 -8.14 0.74
CA SER A 250 -5.81 -6.85 0.71
C SER A 250 -6.40 -6.51 -0.65
N THR A 251 -5.70 -6.83 -1.73
CA THR A 251 -6.12 -6.49 -3.09
C THR A 251 -6.02 -7.69 -4.02
N VAL A 252 -6.81 -7.64 -5.09
CA VAL A 252 -6.76 -8.61 -6.19
C VAL A 252 -6.67 -7.82 -7.49
N MET A 253 -5.67 -8.13 -8.31
CA MET A 253 -5.50 -7.49 -9.62
C MET A 253 -6.08 -8.37 -10.72
N VAL A 254 -6.87 -7.78 -11.62
CA VAL A 254 -7.51 -8.49 -12.73
C VAL A 254 -6.51 -8.79 -13.85
N SER A 255 -6.60 -9.96 -14.47
CA SER A 255 -5.74 -10.34 -15.60
C SER A 255 -6.22 -9.74 -16.91
N TYR A 256 -5.29 -9.34 -17.79
CA TYR A 256 -5.58 -9.01 -19.19
C TYR A 256 -6.18 -10.14 -20.02
N SER A 257 -5.95 -11.39 -19.59
CA SER A 257 -6.38 -12.56 -20.35
C SER A 257 -7.90 -12.61 -20.51
N SER A 258 -8.33 -13.41 -21.47
CA SER A 258 -9.74 -13.77 -21.63
C SER A 258 -10.00 -15.15 -21.03
N TRP A 259 -11.22 -15.39 -20.54
CA TRP A 259 -11.70 -16.74 -20.24
C TRP A 259 -12.83 -17.09 -21.21
N ASN A 260 -12.65 -18.19 -21.95
CA ASN A 260 -13.58 -18.66 -22.98
C ASN A 260 -14.05 -17.55 -23.95
N GLY A 261 -13.13 -16.64 -24.30
CA GLY A 261 -13.35 -15.55 -25.26
C GLY A 261 -13.71 -14.19 -24.65
N ASN A 262 -14.08 -14.12 -23.37
CA ASN A 262 -14.48 -12.85 -22.72
C ASN A 262 -13.33 -12.27 -21.90
N LYS A 263 -13.02 -10.98 -22.09
CA LYS A 263 -12.00 -10.24 -21.34
C LYS A 263 -12.35 -10.19 -19.84
N LEU A 264 -11.37 -10.51 -19.00
CA LEU A 264 -11.60 -10.63 -17.55
C LEU A 264 -11.89 -9.29 -16.88
N HIS A 265 -11.32 -8.18 -17.37
CA HIS A 265 -11.63 -6.83 -16.88
C HIS A 265 -13.11 -6.45 -17.01
N GLY A 266 -13.84 -7.09 -17.93
CA GLY A 266 -15.29 -6.90 -18.12
C GLY A 266 -16.15 -8.08 -17.65
N HIS A 267 -15.62 -8.99 -16.83
CA HIS A 267 -16.30 -10.25 -16.52
C HIS A 267 -17.07 -10.22 -15.19
N HIS A 268 -18.29 -9.68 -15.19
CA HIS A 268 -19.12 -9.52 -13.98
C HIS A 268 -19.28 -10.79 -13.14
N PHE A 269 -19.58 -11.93 -13.79
CA PHE A 269 -19.70 -13.22 -13.10
C PHE A 269 -18.46 -13.57 -12.26
N LEU A 270 -17.25 -13.43 -12.82
CA LEU A 270 -16.02 -13.79 -12.10
C LEU A 270 -15.64 -12.74 -11.04
N LEU A 271 -15.75 -11.45 -11.36
CA LEU A 271 -15.30 -10.37 -10.49
C LEU A 271 -16.27 -10.06 -9.35
N THR A 272 -17.57 -10.15 -9.58
CA THR A 272 -18.59 -9.85 -8.57
C THR A 272 -19.17 -11.13 -7.98
N GLU A 273 -19.87 -11.94 -8.76
CA GLU A 273 -20.59 -13.11 -8.25
C GLU A 273 -19.63 -14.16 -7.65
N ILE A 274 -18.47 -14.39 -8.27
CA ILE A 274 -17.49 -15.33 -7.73
C ILE A 274 -16.57 -14.68 -6.71
N LEU A 275 -15.77 -13.68 -7.08
CA LEU A 275 -14.73 -13.14 -6.19
C LEU A 275 -15.32 -12.40 -4.97
N LYS A 276 -16.23 -11.45 -5.18
CA LYS A 276 -16.78 -10.63 -4.09
C LYS A 276 -17.85 -11.34 -3.28
N GLU A 277 -18.71 -12.12 -3.92
CA GLU A 277 -19.86 -12.76 -3.29
C GLU A 277 -19.55 -14.19 -2.84
N LYS A 278 -19.32 -15.15 -3.77
CA LYS A 278 -19.07 -16.57 -3.43
C LYS A 278 -17.82 -16.75 -2.56
N LEU A 279 -16.69 -16.14 -2.94
CA LEU A 279 -15.44 -16.21 -2.18
C LEU A 279 -15.39 -15.22 -1.01
N GLY A 280 -16.33 -14.26 -0.97
CA GLY A 280 -16.49 -13.33 0.13
C GLY A 280 -15.40 -12.25 0.24
N PHE A 281 -14.69 -11.94 -0.84
CA PHE A 281 -13.62 -10.93 -0.82
C PHE A 281 -14.15 -9.53 -0.50
N LYS A 282 -13.62 -8.90 0.55
CA LYS A 282 -13.98 -7.54 1.03
C LYS A 282 -12.86 -6.51 0.88
N GLY A 283 -11.71 -6.89 0.33
CA GLY A 283 -10.71 -5.96 -0.17
C GLY A 283 -11.18 -5.26 -1.45
N PHE A 284 -10.26 -4.56 -2.13
CA PHE A 284 -10.56 -3.91 -3.41
C PHE A 284 -9.93 -4.64 -4.60
N VAL A 285 -10.65 -4.64 -5.71
CA VAL A 285 -10.23 -5.17 -7.01
C VAL A 285 -9.60 -4.06 -7.85
N ILE A 286 -8.38 -4.26 -8.31
CA ILE A 286 -7.65 -3.30 -9.15
C ILE A 286 -7.50 -3.82 -10.59
N SER A 287 -7.59 -2.95 -11.59
CA SER A 287 -7.19 -3.33 -12.95
C SER A 287 -5.67 -3.50 -13.05
N ASP A 288 -5.21 -4.30 -14.00
CA ASP A 288 -3.85 -4.17 -14.52
C ASP A 288 -3.67 -2.85 -15.31
N TRP A 289 -2.44 -2.52 -15.70
CA TRP A 289 -2.04 -1.30 -16.41
C TRP A 289 -2.84 -1.11 -17.69
N GLU A 290 -3.69 -0.08 -17.76
CA GLU A 290 -4.58 0.16 -18.90
C GLU A 290 -5.44 -1.07 -19.31
N GLY A 291 -5.63 -2.05 -18.42
CA GLY A 291 -6.28 -3.30 -18.81
C GLY A 291 -7.77 -3.16 -19.09
N ILE A 292 -8.41 -2.07 -18.67
CA ILE A 292 -9.80 -1.78 -19.06
C ILE A 292 -9.91 -1.41 -20.54
N ASP A 293 -8.85 -0.88 -21.14
CA ASP A 293 -8.80 -0.47 -22.54
C ASP A 293 -8.82 -1.66 -23.51
N GLU A 294 -8.34 -2.81 -23.05
CA GLU A 294 -8.36 -4.08 -23.78
C GLU A 294 -9.75 -4.73 -23.86
N ILE A 295 -10.76 -4.20 -23.16
CA ILE A 295 -12.15 -4.68 -23.29
C ILE A 295 -12.66 -4.42 -24.72
N CYS A 296 -12.20 -3.34 -25.35
CA CYS A 296 -12.65 -2.91 -26.66
C CYS A 296 -11.60 -3.29 -27.72
N GLU A 297 -12.04 -3.80 -28.88
CA GLU A 297 -11.19 -4.05 -30.05
C GLU A 297 -11.65 -3.17 -31.23
N PRO A 298 -10.79 -2.28 -31.79
CA PRO A 298 -9.40 -1.99 -31.41
C PRO A 298 -9.26 -1.42 -29.99
N TYR A 299 -8.07 -1.58 -29.40
CA TYR A 299 -7.72 -1.09 -28.06
C TYR A 299 -8.22 0.34 -27.80
N GLY A 300 -8.97 0.52 -26.71
CA GLY A 300 -9.46 1.83 -26.26
C GLY A 300 -10.37 2.56 -27.25
N SER A 301 -10.89 1.89 -28.29
CA SER A 301 -11.72 2.49 -29.34
C SER A 301 -13.02 3.11 -28.80
N ASP A 302 -13.60 2.53 -27.74
CA ASP A 302 -14.72 3.10 -26.99
C ASP A 302 -14.39 3.11 -25.49
N TYR A 303 -13.61 4.11 -25.09
CA TYR A 303 -13.15 4.23 -23.70
C TYR A 303 -14.31 4.36 -22.70
N ARG A 304 -15.42 5.00 -23.10
CA ARG A 304 -16.62 5.12 -22.28
C ARG A 304 -17.25 3.75 -22.01
N CYS A 305 -17.41 2.93 -23.05
CA CYS A 305 -17.89 1.55 -22.92
C CYS A 305 -16.95 0.70 -22.06
N CYS A 306 -15.65 0.81 -22.30
CA CYS A 306 -14.61 0.13 -21.54
C CYS A 306 -14.68 0.48 -20.03
N ILE A 307 -14.83 1.77 -19.66
CA ILE A 307 -15.03 2.20 -18.25
C ILE A 307 -16.34 1.64 -17.68
N SER A 308 -17.46 1.81 -18.40
CA SER A 308 -18.78 1.35 -17.96
C SER A 308 -18.78 -0.14 -17.65
N THR A 309 -18.23 -0.93 -18.57
CA THR A 309 -18.13 -2.39 -18.46
C THR A 309 -17.24 -2.80 -17.27
N ALA A 310 -16.06 -2.20 -17.14
CA ALA A 310 -15.11 -2.53 -16.07
C ALA A 310 -15.67 -2.26 -14.66
N ILE A 311 -16.24 -1.07 -14.44
CA ILE A 311 -16.74 -0.65 -13.13
C ILE A 311 -17.99 -1.44 -12.75
N ASN A 312 -18.93 -1.64 -13.68
CA ASN A 312 -20.12 -2.46 -13.43
C ASN A 312 -19.78 -3.95 -13.24
N SER A 313 -18.67 -4.44 -13.82
CA SER A 313 -18.23 -5.82 -13.64
C SER A 313 -17.68 -6.11 -12.25
N GLY A 314 -17.08 -5.13 -11.57
CA GLY A 314 -16.58 -5.35 -10.22
C GLY A 314 -15.29 -4.62 -9.88
N ILE A 315 -14.63 -3.95 -10.83
CA ILE A 315 -13.38 -3.22 -10.56
C ILE A 315 -13.66 -2.06 -9.59
N ASP A 316 -12.77 -1.87 -8.62
CA ASP A 316 -12.88 -0.86 -7.57
C ASP A 316 -11.89 0.28 -7.76
N MET A 317 -10.69 -0.03 -8.25
CA MET A 317 -9.64 0.93 -8.58
C MET A 317 -9.09 0.65 -9.98
N VAL A 318 -8.92 1.70 -10.79
CA VAL A 318 -8.40 1.59 -12.16
C VAL A 318 -6.99 2.14 -12.21
N MET A 319 -6.06 1.34 -12.75
CA MET A 319 -4.70 1.74 -13.08
C MET A 319 -4.72 2.44 -14.46
N VAL A 320 -4.94 3.76 -14.45
CA VAL A 320 -5.20 4.60 -15.65
C VAL A 320 -3.91 5.06 -16.37
N PRO A 321 -2.74 4.70 -15.85
CA PRO A 321 -1.57 5.55 -15.54
C PRO A 321 -1.60 7.06 -15.86
N PHE A 322 -1.93 7.45 -17.09
CA PHE A 322 -1.62 8.79 -17.62
C PHE A 322 -2.85 9.65 -17.92
N LYS A 323 -3.90 9.07 -18.52
CA LYS A 323 -5.10 9.79 -18.98
C LYS A 323 -6.19 9.92 -17.91
N TYR A 324 -5.77 10.26 -16.70
CA TYR A 324 -6.65 10.29 -15.53
C TYR A 324 -7.75 11.35 -15.60
N GLU A 325 -7.50 12.50 -16.24
CA GLU A 325 -8.53 13.54 -16.40
C GLU A 325 -9.70 13.02 -17.23
N ILE A 326 -9.42 12.43 -18.40
CA ILE A 326 -10.41 11.82 -19.28
C ILE A 326 -11.17 10.71 -18.54
N PHE A 327 -10.46 9.83 -17.83
CA PHE A 327 -11.10 8.78 -17.04
C PHE A 327 -12.08 9.33 -15.99
N ILE A 328 -11.67 10.35 -15.24
CA ILE A 328 -12.50 10.95 -14.19
C ILE A 328 -13.72 11.64 -14.81
N GLU A 329 -13.55 12.38 -15.90
CA GLU A 329 -14.65 13.06 -16.60
C GLU A 329 -15.67 12.07 -17.16
N GLU A 330 -15.23 11.00 -17.84
CA GLU A 330 -16.12 9.97 -18.38
C GLU A 330 -16.83 9.19 -17.28
N LEU A 331 -16.12 8.81 -16.21
CA LEU A 331 -16.74 8.11 -15.08
C LEU A 331 -17.75 9.00 -14.36
N MET A 332 -17.48 10.31 -14.23
CA MET A 332 -18.47 11.26 -13.70
C MET A 332 -19.72 11.31 -14.59
N SER A 333 -19.53 11.38 -15.91
CA SER A 333 -20.61 11.41 -16.90
C SER A 333 -21.46 10.13 -16.86
N LEU A 334 -20.83 8.95 -16.77
CA LEU A 334 -21.51 7.65 -16.66
C LEU A 334 -22.36 7.52 -15.38
N VAL A 335 -21.91 8.10 -14.27
CA VAL A 335 -22.69 8.11 -13.02
C VAL A 335 -23.84 9.10 -13.11
N GLN A 336 -23.62 10.27 -13.74
CA GLN A 336 -24.66 11.29 -13.93
C GLN A 336 -25.75 10.85 -14.91
N SER A 337 -25.41 10.07 -15.94
CA SER A 337 -26.38 9.47 -16.87
C SER A 337 -27.13 8.28 -16.28
N GLY A 338 -26.67 7.73 -15.15
CA GLY A 338 -27.25 6.56 -14.49
C GLY A 338 -26.80 5.21 -15.05
N GLU A 339 -25.85 5.20 -16.00
CA GLU A 339 -25.26 3.97 -16.57
C GLU A 339 -24.40 3.22 -15.53
N ILE A 340 -23.79 3.94 -14.60
CA ILE A 340 -23.16 3.37 -13.40
C ILE A 340 -23.93 3.86 -12.16
N PRO A 341 -24.56 2.97 -11.39
CA PRO A 341 -25.30 3.39 -10.20
C PRO A 341 -24.32 3.91 -9.13
N ILE A 342 -24.70 4.98 -8.43
CA ILE A 342 -23.87 5.54 -7.33
C ILE A 342 -23.54 4.50 -6.25
N ALA A 343 -24.40 3.50 -6.04
CA ALA A 343 -24.15 2.39 -5.14
C ALA A 343 -22.91 1.57 -5.53
N ARG A 344 -22.60 1.44 -6.83
CA ARG A 344 -21.40 0.75 -7.32
C ARG A 344 -20.14 1.54 -6.97
N ILE A 345 -20.18 2.86 -7.14
CA ILE A 345 -19.12 3.78 -6.72
C ILE A 345 -18.91 3.72 -5.21
N ASP A 346 -20.00 3.72 -4.44
CA ASP A 346 -19.95 3.65 -2.98
C ASP A 346 -19.36 2.33 -2.47
N ASP A 347 -19.67 1.19 -3.11
CA ASP A 347 -19.01 -0.10 -2.81
C ASP A 347 -17.51 -0.05 -3.10
N ALA A 348 -17.11 0.45 -4.28
CA ALA A 348 -15.71 0.56 -4.68
C ALA A 348 -14.90 1.41 -3.67
N VAL A 349 -15.40 2.61 -3.37
CA VAL A 349 -14.73 3.54 -2.45
C VAL A 349 -14.74 3.00 -1.03
N ALA A 350 -15.80 2.34 -0.57
CA ALA A 350 -15.81 1.71 0.75
C ALA A 350 -14.71 0.64 0.89
N ARG A 351 -14.47 -0.16 -0.15
CA ARG A 351 -13.38 -1.16 -0.19
C ARG A 351 -12.00 -0.53 -0.17
N ILE A 352 -11.81 0.54 -0.94
CA ILE A 352 -10.56 1.32 -0.95
C ILE A 352 -10.30 1.93 0.43
N LEU A 353 -11.27 2.65 0.99
CA LEU A 353 -11.13 3.36 2.27
C LEU A 353 -10.90 2.44 3.47
N ARG A 354 -11.41 1.21 3.43
CA ARG A 354 -11.13 0.17 4.44
C ARG A 354 -9.62 -0.03 4.58
N LEU A 355 -8.92 -0.10 3.44
CA LEU A 355 -7.47 -0.32 3.38
C LEU A 355 -6.63 0.90 3.76
N HIS A 356 -7.07 2.12 3.45
CA HIS A 356 -6.37 3.34 3.88
C HIS A 356 -6.24 3.44 5.40
N ARG A 357 -7.12 2.78 6.18
CA ARG A 357 -7.26 3.06 7.62
C ARG A 357 -6.77 1.95 8.54
N ASP A 358 -6.63 0.72 8.06
CA ASP A 358 -5.88 -0.34 8.74
C ASP A 358 -4.40 0.07 8.93
N LEU A 359 -3.85 0.80 7.97
CA LEU A 359 -2.44 1.19 7.94
C LEU A 359 -2.09 2.47 8.74
N ALA A 360 -3.07 3.35 8.98
CA ALA A 360 -2.77 4.76 9.23
C ALA A 360 -2.54 5.16 10.71
N ARG A 361 -2.92 4.38 11.74
CA ARG A 361 -2.88 4.89 13.14
C ARG A 361 -2.18 4.05 14.21
N GLU A 362 -2.05 2.73 14.09
CA GLU A 362 -1.16 2.00 15.01
C GLU A 362 0.30 2.41 14.81
N ALA A 363 0.66 2.45 13.53
CA ALA A 363 1.61 3.28 12.83
C ALA A 363 2.13 4.55 13.55
N VAL A 364 1.31 5.62 13.65
CA VAL A 364 1.75 6.95 14.15
C VAL A 364 2.08 6.92 15.64
N ARG A 365 1.42 6.03 16.40
CA ARG A 365 1.62 5.90 17.85
C ARG A 365 2.83 5.03 18.20
N LYS A 366 3.09 3.96 17.44
CA LYS A 366 4.19 3.02 17.69
C LYS A 366 5.53 3.45 17.06
N SER A 367 5.56 4.50 16.23
CA SER A 367 6.80 5.02 15.63
C SER A 367 7.63 5.89 16.56
N LEU A 368 7.20 6.09 17.80
CA LEU A 368 8.00 6.76 18.82
C LEU A 368 8.93 5.74 19.45
N VAL A 369 10.19 5.75 19.05
CA VAL A 369 11.22 4.94 19.69
C VAL A 369 11.69 5.66 20.96
N LEU A 370 11.22 5.19 22.11
CA LEU A 370 11.64 5.70 23.41
C LEU A 370 12.99 5.08 23.79
N LEU A 371 14.07 5.80 23.49
CA LEU A 371 15.43 5.30 23.72
C LEU A 371 15.82 5.23 25.20
N LYS A 372 15.19 6.05 26.07
CA LYS A 372 15.42 6.05 27.52
C LYS A 372 14.25 6.72 28.24
N ASN A 373 13.77 6.13 29.34
CA ASN A 373 12.63 6.64 30.11
C ASN A 373 12.92 6.85 31.60
N GLY A 374 14.05 7.48 31.92
CA GLY A 374 14.55 7.62 33.30
C GLY A 374 15.89 6.93 33.50
N LYS A 375 16.62 7.27 34.56
CA LYS A 375 17.85 6.58 34.97
C LYS A 375 17.57 5.42 35.94
N ASP A 376 16.43 5.47 36.62
CA ASP A 376 15.94 4.48 37.57
C ASP A 376 14.80 3.70 36.90
N THR A 377 14.89 2.37 36.88
CA THR A 377 13.90 1.48 36.25
C THR A 377 12.54 1.51 36.96
N CYS A 378 12.47 1.96 38.21
CA CYS A 378 11.24 2.02 39.00
C CYS A 378 10.53 3.38 38.96
N LYS A 379 11.10 4.41 38.30
CA LYS A 379 10.54 5.77 38.20
C LYS A 379 10.57 6.29 36.77
N PRO A 380 9.55 6.00 35.95
CA PRO A 380 9.51 6.44 34.57
C PRO A 380 9.40 7.97 34.47
N PHE A 381 10.23 8.56 33.61
CA PHE A 381 10.24 10.02 33.41
C PHE A 381 9.07 10.52 32.55
N LEU A 382 8.63 9.68 31.61
CA LEU A 382 7.48 9.90 30.73
C LEU A 382 6.31 9.00 31.14
N PRO A 383 5.05 9.49 30.99
CA PRO A 383 4.68 10.79 30.42
C PRO A 383 4.86 11.97 31.41
N LEU A 384 5.30 13.13 30.89
CA LEU A 384 5.39 14.35 31.69
C LEU A 384 4.00 14.82 32.13
N LYS A 385 3.88 15.24 33.39
CA LYS A 385 2.63 15.76 33.95
C LYS A 385 2.31 17.13 33.35
N LYS A 386 1.15 17.24 32.69
CA LYS A 386 0.68 18.47 32.01
C LYS A 386 0.43 19.66 32.95
N ASN A 387 0.40 19.43 34.26
CA ASN A 387 0.16 20.45 35.29
C ASN A 387 1.45 20.83 36.07
N ALA A 388 2.63 20.62 35.47
CA ALA A 388 3.89 21.04 36.06
C ALA A 388 3.97 22.58 36.17
N LYS A 389 4.37 23.09 37.33
CA LYS A 389 4.41 24.54 37.62
C LYS A 389 5.44 25.32 36.77
N ARG A 390 6.47 24.65 36.25
CA ARG A 390 7.56 25.22 35.43
C ARG A 390 8.29 24.09 34.69
N ILE A 391 8.74 24.37 33.45
CA ILE A 391 9.53 23.46 32.60
C ILE A 391 10.71 24.26 32.04
N LEU A 392 11.89 23.62 31.95
CA LEU A 392 13.10 24.20 31.35
C LEU A 392 13.35 23.56 29.98
N VAL A 393 13.76 24.40 29.03
CA VAL A 393 14.07 24.03 27.65
C VAL A 393 15.43 24.62 27.34
N ALA A 394 16.40 23.79 26.97
CA ALA A 394 17.77 24.21 26.75
C ALA A 394 18.45 23.31 25.71
N GLY A 395 19.29 23.88 24.86
CA GLY A 395 20.01 23.19 23.79
C GLY A 395 20.23 24.15 22.62
N THR A 396 21.35 24.01 21.90
CA THR A 396 21.73 24.92 20.80
C THR A 396 20.76 24.90 19.62
N HIS A 397 19.88 23.89 19.55
CA HIS A 397 18.89 23.70 18.47
C HIS A 397 17.47 24.05 18.91
N ALA A 398 17.25 24.45 20.16
CA ALA A 398 15.91 24.65 20.72
C ALA A 398 15.15 25.84 20.12
N ASP A 399 15.86 26.82 19.56
CA ASP A 399 15.28 28.01 18.92
C ASP A 399 16.14 28.53 17.73
N ASP A 400 16.63 27.62 16.88
CA ASP A 400 17.36 27.98 15.66
C ASP A 400 16.76 27.26 14.45
N ILE A 401 16.02 28.01 13.62
CA ILE A 401 15.32 27.46 12.46
C ILE A 401 16.29 26.97 11.38
N GLY A 402 17.47 27.57 11.26
CA GLY A 402 18.51 27.14 10.33
C GLY A 402 19.08 25.78 10.71
N TYR A 403 19.35 25.56 12.00
CA TYR A 403 19.76 24.24 12.51
C TYR A 403 18.64 23.20 12.51
N GLN A 404 17.39 23.62 12.68
CA GLN A 404 16.24 22.71 12.59
C GLN A 404 15.92 22.30 11.14
N CYS A 405 16.27 23.14 10.16
CA CYS A 405 16.05 22.87 8.74
C CYS A 405 17.23 22.15 8.06
N GLY A 406 18.45 22.28 8.61
CA GLY A 406 19.64 21.60 8.09
C GLY A 406 20.15 22.13 6.75
N GLY A 407 21.05 21.36 6.12
CA GLY A 407 21.54 21.65 4.78
C GLY A 407 20.41 21.72 3.75
N TRP A 408 20.63 22.45 2.65
CA TRP A 408 19.65 22.64 1.58
C TRP A 408 18.38 23.43 1.91
N THR A 409 18.42 24.19 3.00
CA THR A 409 17.45 25.27 3.26
C THR A 409 18.20 26.60 3.24
N GLY A 410 17.85 27.49 2.31
CA GLY A 410 18.53 28.78 2.08
C GLY A 410 19.88 28.68 1.33
N THR A 411 20.79 27.78 1.73
CA THR A 411 22.07 27.51 1.03
C THR A 411 22.45 26.02 1.06
N LYS A 412 23.43 25.63 0.22
CA LYS A 412 23.88 24.24 0.02
C LYS A 412 24.33 23.51 1.29
N TYR A 413 24.92 24.22 2.25
CA TYR A 413 25.41 23.61 3.50
C TYR A 413 24.50 23.90 4.70
N GLY A 414 23.46 24.71 4.52
CA GLY A 414 22.68 25.26 5.64
C GLY A 414 23.48 26.29 6.44
N SER A 415 22.80 27.12 7.21
CA SER A 415 23.45 28.05 8.14
C SER A 415 22.53 28.33 9.32
N SER A 416 23.11 28.59 10.49
CA SER A 416 22.35 29.00 11.69
C SER A 416 21.59 30.30 11.49
N GLY A 417 20.46 30.46 12.17
CA GLY A 417 19.68 31.71 12.20
C GLY A 417 18.48 31.74 11.24
N ARG A 418 17.81 32.90 11.16
CA ARG A 418 16.59 33.10 10.35
C ARG A 418 16.92 33.29 8.86
N ILE A 419 17.14 32.18 8.17
CA ILE A 419 17.58 32.15 6.77
C ILE A 419 16.43 32.25 5.74
N THR A 420 15.20 32.53 6.16
CA THR A 420 14.03 32.72 5.30
C THR A 420 13.34 34.07 5.60
N ILE A 421 13.51 35.08 4.74
CA ILE A 421 12.84 36.39 4.88
C ILE A 421 11.77 36.51 3.79
N GLY A 422 10.51 36.79 4.17
CA GLY A 422 9.50 37.36 3.25
C GLY A 422 8.31 36.50 2.80
N LYS A 423 7.78 35.56 3.60
CA LYS A 423 6.41 35.03 3.38
C LYS A 423 5.62 34.90 4.70
N PRO A 424 4.39 35.41 4.80
CA PRO A 424 3.63 35.43 6.04
C PRO A 424 2.94 34.08 6.30
N LYS A 425 3.20 33.51 7.49
CA LYS A 425 2.55 32.37 8.16
C LYS A 425 2.76 30.98 7.55
N PHE A 426 4.01 30.49 7.57
CA PHE A 426 4.21 29.15 8.14
C PHE A 426 4.21 29.33 9.66
N LEU A 427 3.35 28.59 10.37
CA LEU A 427 3.43 28.54 11.82
C LEU A 427 4.82 28.03 12.19
N GLN A 428 5.64 28.90 12.80
CA GLN A 428 6.71 28.48 13.70
C GLN A 428 6.15 27.41 14.65
N ILE A 429 7.02 26.62 15.24
CA ILE A 429 6.68 25.74 16.37
C ILE A 429 5.99 26.52 17.52
N PHE A 430 5.88 27.87 17.46
CA PHE A 430 5.17 28.76 18.38
C PHE A 430 4.39 29.86 17.66
N PRO A 431 3.05 29.91 17.84
CA PRO A 431 2.48 30.68 18.94
C PRO A 431 1.53 29.89 19.85
N TYR A 432 1.74 28.57 19.97
CA TYR A 432 1.14 27.77 21.04
C TYR A 432 2.12 26.76 21.64
N LEU A 433 3.19 27.27 22.23
CA LEU A 433 3.28 27.20 23.68
C LEU A 433 3.73 28.60 24.17
N TYR A 434 4.06 28.75 25.44
CA TYR A 434 5.22 29.55 25.82
C TYR A 434 6.37 28.55 26.00
N ASN A 435 7.38 28.73 25.15
CA ASN A 435 8.64 28.04 24.88
C ASN A 435 8.79 26.51 24.64
N CYS A 436 9.66 26.27 23.65
CA CYS A 436 9.97 25.12 22.79
C CYS A 436 10.37 23.79 23.43
N LEU A 437 10.61 22.79 22.58
CA LEU A 437 11.44 21.62 22.86
C LEU A 437 12.94 21.97 22.71
N SER A 438 13.85 21.19 23.32
CA SER A 438 14.76 20.28 22.57
C SER A 438 16.06 19.88 23.30
N PHE A 439 16.28 18.56 23.41
CA PHE A 439 17.49 17.77 23.13
C PHE A 439 18.93 18.19 23.53
N VAL A 440 19.69 17.21 24.06
CA VAL A 440 21.16 17.14 24.07
C VAL A 440 21.65 15.72 23.73
N THR A 441 22.62 15.62 22.81
CA THR A 441 23.52 14.48 22.51
C THR A 441 24.96 14.83 22.91
N LEU A 442 25.80 13.83 23.23
CA LEU A 442 27.25 13.94 23.44
C LEU A 442 27.97 12.78 22.76
N SER A 443 29.10 13.08 22.10
CA SER A 443 29.97 12.16 21.34
C SER A 443 31.20 11.73 22.16
N GLY A 444 31.76 10.55 21.85
CA GLY A 444 33.10 10.13 22.31
C GLY A 444 33.39 8.63 22.14
N CYS A 445 34.36 8.32 21.27
CA CYS A 445 35.20 7.12 21.19
C CYS A 445 34.56 5.71 21.05
N GLY A 446 34.77 5.10 19.87
CA GLY A 446 35.29 3.74 19.68
C GLY A 446 34.42 2.53 20.05
N TRP A 447 34.47 1.54 19.15
CA TRP A 447 34.01 0.14 19.27
C TRP A 447 32.61 -0.20 18.73
N LEU A 448 32.67 -0.89 17.58
CA LEU A 448 31.72 -1.92 17.16
C LEU A 448 31.60 -2.99 18.27
N LEU A 449 30.38 -3.44 18.58
CA LEU A 449 30.05 -4.88 18.64
C LEU A 449 28.53 -5.05 18.73
N GLY A 450 27.99 -5.86 17.83
CA GLY A 450 26.67 -6.47 18.02
C GLY A 450 26.78 -7.71 18.90
N LEU A 451 25.67 -8.09 19.53
CA LEU A 451 25.22 -9.48 19.68
C LEU A 451 23.82 -9.50 20.31
N LEU A 452 22.89 -10.14 19.60
CA LEU A 452 21.78 -10.89 20.20
C LEU A 452 22.37 -11.98 21.11
N TYR A 453 21.75 -12.28 22.25
CA TYR A 453 21.17 -13.61 22.49
C TYR A 453 20.36 -13.69 23.80
N ASP A 454 19.50 -14.69 23.73
CA ASP A 454 18.38 -15.17 24.52
C ASP A 454 18.78 -15.86 25.86
N CYS A 455 17.75 -16.31 26.59
CA CYS A 455 17.71 -17.33 27.66
C CYS A 455 17.73 -16.89 29.15
N ASN A 456 16.54 -17.07 29.76
CA ASN A 456 16.24 -17.71 31.05
C ASN A 456 17.36 -17.81 32.12
N PHE A 457 17.08 -17.41 33.36
CA PHE A 457 16.98 -18.35 34.50
C PHE A 457 16.39 -17.70 35.77
N ARG A 458 15.75 -18.57 36.55
CA ARG A 458 15.01 -18.38 37.81
C ARG A 458 15.88 -18.00 39.02
N HIS A 459 15.15 -17.68 40.10
CA HIS A 459 15.51 -17.71 41.53
C HIS A 459 16.31 -16.49 42.01
N ASN A 460 16.04 -15.84 43.15
CA ASN A 460 15.28 -16.27 44.32
C ASN A 460 15.10 -15.08 45.30
N TYR A 461 14.07 -15.21 46.15
CA TYR A 461 14.00 -14.85 47.57
C TYR A 461 13.74 -13.41 48.08
N LEU A 462 12.92 -13.45 49.15
CA LEU A 462 12.59 -12.50 50.23
C LEU A 462 11.50 -11.48 49.88
N GLY A 463 10.33 -11.45 50.53
CA GLY A 463 9.84 -12.12 51.72
C GLY A 463 8.83 -11.20 52.40
N CYS A 464 7.68 -11.72 52.83
CA CYS A 464 6.89 -11.23 53.96
C CYS A 464 5.82 -12.29 54.30
N SER A 465 5.92 -12.78 55.53
CA SER A 465 5.02 -13.65 56.32
C SER A 465 4.68 -15.02 55.74
#